data_AF-A0A522NCB4-F1
#
_entry.id   AF-A0A522NCB4-F1
#
_cell.length_a   1.000
_cell.length_b   1.000
_cell.length_c   1.000
_cell.angle_alpha   90.00
_cell.angle_beta   90.00
_cell.angle_gamma   90.00
#
_symmetry.space_group_name_H-M   'P 1'
#
loop_
_entity.id
_entity.type
_entity.pdbx_description
1 polymer ?
#
loop_
_entity_poly.entity_id
_entity_poly.type
_entity_poly.pdbx_seq_one_letter_code
_entity_poly.pdbx_strand_id
1 'polypeptide(L)'
;GGLSARFRWGGSGQGEQVFGSSEIGGSLADHGTLVGPEPDRLCRAELRIEGPGGTWTARFASRISDEPEAVLWDTTGLLLVTYGFHLYALDARDGTLRWSFASRVPLVATFVSSRLPHAVAQGELETTALDAAGEVVWHVALTDVVAEASLVGGRLVLTGLGGSLLTLDPLTGRPAG
;
A
#
# COMPACT_ATOMS: atom_id res chain seq x y z
N GLY A 1 -3.63 18.85 14.76
CA GLY A 1 -4.64 17.80 14.50
C GLY A 1 -4.04 16.83 13.52
N GLY A 2 -4.00 15.54 13.85
CA GLY A 2 -3.51 14.50 12.94
C GLY A 2 -4.57 14.06 11.93
N LEU A 3 -4.17 13.18 11.02
CA LEU A 3 -5.11 12.43 10.19
C LEU A 3 -5.65 11.24 11.00
N SER A 4 -6.95 11.01 10.92
CA SER A 4 -7.61 9.80 11.39
C SER A 4 -7.97 8.95 10.19
N ALA A 5 -7.54 7.69 10.19
CA ALA A 5 -7.80 6.74 9.11
C ALA A 5 -8.71 5.61 9.60
N ARG A 6 -9.71 5.27 8.81
CA ARG A 6 -10.60 4.13 9.09
C ARG A 6 -10.78 3.29 7.84
N PHE A 7 -10.43 2.02 7.94
CA PHE A 7 -10.68 1.02 6.90
C PHE A 7 -11.95 0.23 7.17
N ARG A 8 -12.60 -0.17 6.08
CA ARG A 8 -13.55 -1.28 6.01
C ARG A 8 -13.19 -2.09 4.79
N TRP A 9 -13.21 -3.41 4.89
CA TRP A 9 -12.92 -4.28 3.77
C TRP A 9 -13.68 -5.59 3.87
N GLY A 10 -13.80 -6.28 2.74
CA GLY A 10 -14.51 -7.53 2.63
C GLY A 10 -14.04 -8.33 1.43
N GLY A 11 -14.34 -9.63 1.47
CA GLY A 11 -13.99 -10.55 0.41
C GLY A 11 -14.74 -10.29 -0.90
N SER A 12 -14.51 -11.17 -1.88
CA SER A 12 -15.10 -11.05 -3.21
C SER A 12 -16.63 -10.91 -3.18
N GLY A 13 -17.15 -9.92 -3.91
CA GLY A 13 -18.60 -9.68 -4.01
C GLY A 13 -19.22 -8.98 -2.80
N GLN A 14 -18.44 -8.64 -1.77
CA GLN A 14 -18.97 -7.99 -0.55
C GLN A 14 -19.03 -6.46 -0.64
N GLY A 15 -18.95 -5.87 -1.84
CA GLY A 15 -18.94 -4.41 -2.03
C GLY A 15 -20.12 -3.70 -1.36
N GLU A 16 -21.34 -4.22 -1.50
CA GLU A 16 -22.52 -3.65 -0.82
C GLU A 16 -22.40 -3.67 0.71
N GLN A 17 -21.81 -4.74 1.28
CA GLN A 17 -21.59 -4.82 2.73
C GLN A 17 -20.53 -3.81 3.19
N VAL A 18 -19.44 -3.68 2.44
CA VAL A 18 -18.33 -2.77 2.75
C VAL A 18 -18.80 -1.30 2.66
N PHE A 19 -19.59 -0.97 1.64
CA PHE A 19 -19.99 0.40 1.31
C PHE A 19 -21.37 0.81 1.83
N GLY A 20 -22.21 -0.14 2.23
CA GLY A 20 -23.60 0.12 2.63
C GLY A 20 -23.74 0.98 3.88
N SER A 21 -22.67 1.13 4.67
CA SER A 21 -22.60 2.02 5.83
C SER A 21 -21.66 3.20 5.63
N SER A 22 -21.27 3.54 4.40
CA SER A 22 -20.38 4.67 4.12
C SER A 22 -20.93 5.95 4.77
N GLU A 23 -20.10 6.63 5.54
CA GLU A 23 -20.46 7.88 6.18
C GLU A 23 -20.50 9.00 5.13
N ILE A 24 -21.59 9.76 5.10
CA ILE A 24 -21.78 10.85 4.14
C ILE A 24 -20.86 12.01 4.53
N GLY A 25 -20.08 12.51 3.57
CA GLY A 25 -19.26 13.71 3.71
C GLY A 25 -17.89 13.57 3.06
N GLY A 26 -17.39 14.66 2.48
CA GLY A 26 -16.11 14.67 1.76
C GLY A 26 -16.21 14.26 0.28
N SER A 27 -15.07 14.27 -0.40
CA SER A 27 -14.92 13.68 -1.73
C SER A 27 -14.90 12.15 -1.63
N LEU A 28 -15.34 11.47 -2.70
CA LEU A 28 -15.22 10.03 -2.83
C LEU A 28 -14.62 9.69 -4.19
N ALA A 29 -13.54 8.91 -4.19
CA ALA A 29 -12.96 8.32 -5.39
C ALA A 29 -13.03 6.79 -5.32
N ASP A 30 -13.34 6.16 -6.44
CA ASP A 30 -13.28 4.70 -6.57
C ASP A 30 -12.15 4.32 -7.55
N HIS A 31 -11.21 3.53 -7.06
CA HIS A 31 -10.03 3.06 -7.77
C HIS A 31 -10.12 1.58 -8.17
N GLY A 32 -11.24 0.92 -7.91
CA GLY A 32 -11.39 -0.51 -8.20
C GLY A 32 -11.16 -0.88 -9.68
N THR A 33 -11.48 0.03 -10.60
CA THR A 33 -11.27 -0.19 -12.04
C THR A 33 -9.80 -0.23 -12.46
N LEU A 34 -8.88 0.22 -11.59
CA LEU A 34 -7.44 0.03 -11.79
C LEU A 34 -7.04 -1.45 -11.67
N VAL A 35 -7.82 -2.24 -10.93
CA VAL A 35 -7.60 -3.69 -10.79
C VAL A 35 -8.31 -4.48 -11.88
N GLY A 36 -9.54 -4.11 -12.24
CA GLY A 36 -10.27 -4.78 -13.31
C GLY A 36 -11.61 -4.14 -13.64
N PRO A 37 -12.23 -4.50 -14.78
CA PRO A 37 -13.43 -3.83 -15.29
C PRO A 37 -14.69 -4.08 -14.44
N GLU A 38 -14.70 -5.13 -13.61
CA GLU A 38 -15.83 -5.50 -12.75
C GLU A 38 -15.40 -5.51 -11.27
N PRO A 39 -15.06 -4.34 -10.69
CA PRO A 39 -14.46 -4.29 -9.35
C PRO A 39 -15.40 -4.81 -8.27
N ASP A 40 -16.72 -4.73 -8.44
CA ASP A 40 -17.70 -5.24 -7.47
C ASP A 40 -17.66 -6.76 -7.29
N ARG A 41 -17.09 -7.51 -8.24
CA ARG A 41 -16.84 -8.96 -8.10
C ARG A 41 -15.58 -9.28 -7.32
N LEU A 42 -14.73 -8.30 -7.08
CA LEU A 42 -13.44 -8.44 -6.39
C LEU A 42 -13.60 -8.20 -4.88
N CYS A 43 -12.55 -8.46 -4.12
CA CYS A 43 -12.48 -8.03 -2.72
C CYS A 43 -12.47 -6.49 -2.71
N ARG A 44 -13.20 -5.87 -1.79
CA ARG A 44 -13.37 -4.42 -1.76
C ARG A 44 -12.87 -3.85 -0.45
N ALA A 45 -12.28 -2.67 -0.52
CA ALA A 45 -11.92 -1.88 0.65
C ALA A 45 -12.40 -0.42 0.48
N GLU A 46 -12.75 0.21 1.59
CA GLU A 46 -13.01 1.63 1.72
C GLU A 46 -12.10 2.20 2.81
N LEU A 47 -11.34 3.23 2.44
CA LEU A 47 -10.59 4.07 3.37
C LEU A 47 -11.32 5.40 3.52
N ARG A 48 -11.58 5.79 4.77
CA ARG A 48 -12.01 7.14 5.11
C ARG A 48 -10.91 7.85 5.88
N ILE A 49 -10.56 9.05 5.44
CA ILE A 49 -9.62 9.94 6.12
C ILE A 49 -10.36 11.18 6.63
N GLU A 50 -10.11 11.53 7.88
CA GLU A 50 -10.57 12.77 8.49
C GLU A 50 -9.36 13.55 9.02
N GLY A 51 -9.29 14.83 8.69
CA GLY A 51 -8.18 15.65 9.12
C GLY A 51 -8.42 17.15 8.92
N PRO A 52 -7.38 17.98 9.12
CA PRO A 52 -7.47 19.43 9.00
C PRO A 52 -7.87 19.93 7.61
N GLY A 53 -7.62 19.12 6.57
CA GLY A 53 -8.03 19.40 5.19
C GLY A 53 -9.49 19.08 4.88
N GLY A 54 -10.23 18.55 5.86
CA GLY A 54 -11.57 18.00 5.67
C GLY A 54 -11.56 16.47 5.63
N THR A 55 -12.63 15.93 5.08
CA THR A 55 -12.85 14.48 4.97
C THR A 55 -12.80 14.07 3.51
N TRP A 56 -12.24 12.89 3.25
CA TRP A 56 -12.28 12.25 1.95
C TRP A 56 -12.31 10.73 2.10
N THR A 57 -12.81 10.06 1.06
CA THR A 57 -12.99 8.61 1.00
C THR A 57 -12.39 8.06 -0.29
N ALA A 58 -11.70 6.94 -0.20
CA ALA A 58 -11.19 6.20 -1.36
C ALA A 58 -11.63 4.73 -1.29
N ARG A 59 -12.07 4.18 -2.41
CA ARG A 59 -12.45 2.78 -2.55
C ARG A 59 -11.45 2.04 -3.42
N PHE A 60 -11.17 0.80 -3.07
CA PHE A 60 -10.19 -0.05 -3.73
C PHE A 60 -10.78 -1.42 -4.02
N ALA A 61 -10.07 -2.17 -4.84
CA ALA A 61 -10.34 -3.57 -5.11
C ALA A 61 -9.06 -4.41 -4.96
N SER A 62 -9.22 -5.70 -4.69
CA SER A 62 -8.13 -6.68 -4.69
C SER A 62 -8.61 -8.02 -5.25
N ARG A 63 -7.72 -8.72 -5.96
CA ARG A 63 -7.99 -10.08 -6.47
C ARG A 63 -7.85 -11.16 -5.38
N ILE A 64 -7.26 -10.80 -4.25
CA ILE A 64 -7.07 -11.67 -3.09
C ILE A 64 -7.75 -11.05 -1.87
N SER A 65 -8.08 -11.90 -0.90
CA SER A 65 -8.61 -11.45 0.37
C SER A 65 -7.46 -11.21 1.34
N ASP A 66 -7.06 -9.96 1.46
CA ASP A 66 -6.06 -9.48 2.42
C ASP A 66 -6.56 -8.25 3.20
N GLU A 67 -5.76 -7.80 4.17
CA GLU A 67 -6.03 -6.59 4.93
C GLU A 67 -5.35 -5.39 4.24
N PRO A 68 -6.10 -4.32 3.89
CA PRO A 68 -5.50 -3.13 3.32
C PRO A 68 -4.73 -2.35 4.39
N GLU A 69 -3.59 -1.80 4.00
CA GLU A 69 -2.74 -0.99 4.88
C GLU A 69 -2.57 0.42 4.35
N ALA A 70 -2.38 1.40 5.24
CA ALA A 70 -2.00 2.75 4.84
C ALA A 70 -0.83 3.28 5.68
N VAL A 71 0.12 3.93 5.01
CA VAL A 71 1.24 4.61 5.66
C VAL A 71 1.40 6.02 5.12
N LEU A 72 1.56 7.00 6.03
CA LEU A 72 1.79 8.39 5.65
C LEU A 72 3.28 8.59 5.35
N TRP A 73 3.57 8.96 4.10
CA TRP A 73 4.89 9.43 3.68
C TRP A 73 4.97 10.95 3.87
N ASP A 74 5.22 11.35 5.12
CA ASP A 74 5.16 12.75 5.57
C ASP A 74 6.04 13.71 4.75
N THR A 75 7.24 13.29 4.36
CA THR A 75 8.18 14.11 3.57
C THR A 75 7.67 14.46 2.16
N THR A 76 6.72 13.70 1.62
CA THR A 76 6.12 13.94 0.30
C THR A 76 4.67 14.43 0.38
N GLY A 77 4.03 14.29 1.55
CA GLY A 77 2.60 14.57 1.72
C GLY A 77 1.70 13.48 1.10
N LEU A 78 2.25 12.31 0.78
CA LEU A 78 1.50 11.20 0.21
C LEU A 78 1.02 10.23 1.30
N LEU A 79 -0.22 9.78 1.20
CA LEU A 79 -0.68 8.57 1.87
C LEU A 79 -0.55 7.40 0.91
N LEU A 80 0.27 6.41 1.28
CA LEU A 80 0.44 5.20 0.52
C LEU A 80 -0.54 4.14 1.02
N VAL A 81 -1.35 3.59 0.14
CA VAL A 81 -2.35 2.55 0.46
C VAL A 81 -1.99 1.26 -0.27
N THR A 82 -1.80 0.18 0.47
CA THR A 82 -1.51 -1.15 -0.06
C THR A 82 -2.78 -1.99 -0.02
N TYR A 83 -3.12 -2.65 -1.12
CA TYR A 83 -4.19 -3.66 -1.12
C TYR A 83 -3.95 -4.72 -2.20
N GLY A 84 -3.73 -5.95 -1.76
CA GLY A 84 -3.35 -7.08 -2.59
C GLY A 84 -2.09 -6.83 -3.40
N PHE A 85 -2.27 -6.60 -4.69
CA PHE A 85 -1.18 -6.44 -5.66
C PHE A 85 -0.88 -4.98 -5.97
N HIS A 86 -1.59 -4.03 -5.35
CA HIS A 86 -1.50 -2.62 -5.72
C HIS A 86 -1.05 -1.76 -4.55
N LEU A 87 -0.21 -0.78 -4.89
CA LEU A 87 0.15 0.34 -4.05
C LEU A 87 -0.36 1.62 -4.69
N TYR A 88 -1.13 2.41 -3.96
CA TYR A 88 -1.69 3.68 -4.42
C TYR A 88 -1.04 4.82 -3.63
N ALA A 89 -0.64 5.89 -4.30
CA ALA A 89 -0.26 7.12 -3.63
C ALA A 89 -1.33 8.18 -3.81
N LEU A 90 -1.92 8.58 -2.69
CA LEU A 90 -2.94 9.61 -2.61
C LEU A 90 -2.32 10.87 -1.99
N ASP A 91 -2.73 12.05 -2.43
CA ASP A 91 -2.47 13.27 -1.68
C ASP A 91 -3.16 13.15 -0.31
N ALA A 92 -2.38 13.26 0.77
CA ALA A 92 -2.90 13.03 2.11
C ALA A 92 -3.95 14.07 2.55
N ARG A 93 -4.01 15.24 1.90
CA ARG A 93 -4.93 16.33 2.25
C ARG A 93 -6.31 16.13 1.66
N ASP A 94 -6.41 15.66 0.41
CA ASP A 94 -7.67 15.62 -0.33
C ASP A 94 -8.01 14.26 -0.98
N GLY A 95 -7.12 13.28 -0.88
CA GLY A 95 -7.32 11.93 -1.40
C GLY A 95 -7.10 11.78 -2.90
N THR A 96 -6.61 12.82 -3.59
CA THR A 96 -6.34 12.75 -5.03
C THR A 96 -5.28 11.70 -5.34
N LEU A 97 -5.60 10.75 -6.24
CA LEU A 97 -4.63 9.78 -6.73
C LEU A 97 -3.52 10.48 -7.52
N ARG A 98 -2.28 10.30 -7.07
CA ARG A 98 -1.07 10.83 -7.71
C ARG A 98 -0.44 9.81 -8.66
N TRP A 99 -0.34 8.57 -8.19
CA TRP A 99 0.13 7.43 -8.97
C TRP A 99 -0.36 6.12 -8.35
N SER A 100 -0.28 5.05 -9.14
CA SER A 100 -0.52 3.68 -8.68
C SER A 100 0.55 2.75 -9.24
N PHE A 101 1.01 1.82 -8.44
CA PHE A 101 1.94 0.76 -8.81
C PHE A 101 1.25 -0.59 -8.70
N ALA A 102 1.40 -1.42 -9.74
CA ALA A 102 0.89 -2.79 -9.78
C ALA A 102 2.07 -3.76 -9.67
N SER A 103 2.13 -4.46 -8.53
CA SER A 103 3.06 -5.56 -8.27
C SER A 103 2.65 -6.81 -9.06
N ARG A 104 3.63 -7.64 -9.40
CA ARG A 104 3.36 -8.93 -10.06
C ARG A 104 2.99 -10.03 -9.05
N VAL A 105 3.28 -9.78 -7.78
CA VAL A 105 3.03 -10.68 -6.65
C VAL A 105 2.28 -9.93 -5.54
N PRO A 106 1.60 -10.63 -4.61
CA PRO A 106 0.99 -9.98 -3.46
C PRO A 106 2.00 -9.12 -2.71
N LEU A 107 1.58 -7.91 -2.31
CA LEU A 107 2.33 -7.04 -1.44
C LEU A 107 2.15 -7.49 0.01
N VAL A 108 3.27 -7.60 0.71
CA VAL A 108 3.35 -8.01 2.12
C VAL A 108 3.39 -6.80 3.03
N ALA A 109 4.10 -5.74 2.63
CA ALA A 109 4.25 -4.52 3.44
C ALA A 109 4.72 -3.35 2.58
N THR A 110 4.44 -2.13 3.04
CA THR A 110 5.03 -0.91 2.49
C THR A 110 5.74 -0.11 3.57
N PHE A 111 6.99 0.28 3.30
CA PHE A 111 7.82 1.05 4.23
C PHE A 111 8.16 2.43 3.69
N VAL A 112 8.09 3.43 4.58
CA VAL A 112 8.57 4.79 4.33
C VAL A 112 9.37 5.26 5.54
N SER A 113 10.31 6.16 5.31
CA SER A 113 11.11 6.77 6.36
C SER A 113 11.59 8.14 5.90
N SER A 114 11.72 9.09 6.82
CA SER A 114 12.36 10.38 6.54
C SER A 114 13.83 10.27 6.14
N ARG A 115 14.45 9.09 6.31
CA ARG A 115 15.83 8.79 5.88
C ARG A 115 15.91 8.14 4.49
N LEU A 116 14.76 7.80 3.89
CA LEU A 116 14.70 7.19 2.56
C LEU A 116 14.11 8.19 1.57
N PRO A 117 14.71 8.37 0.38
CA PRO A 117 14.15 9.23 -0.65
C PRO A 117 12.99 8.55 -1.43
N HIS A 118 12.70 7.29 -1.11
CA HIS A 118 11.71 6.44 -1.77
C HIS A 118 10.91 5.63 -0.75
N ALA A 119 9.72 5.18 -1.16
CA ALA A 119 8.98 4.13 -0.49
C ALA A 119 9.52 2.75 -0.90
N VAL A 120 9.43 1.76 -0.02
CA VAL A 120 9.76 0.37 -0.33
C VAL A 120 8.48 -0.46 -0.29
N ALA A 121 8.08 -0.98 -1.43
CA ALA A 121 7.01 -1.96 -1.58
C ALA A 121 7.62 -3.36 -1.51
N GLN A 122 7.32 -4.09 -0.45
CA GLN A 122 7.69 -5.49 -0.32
C GLN A 122 6.57 -6.37 -0.88
N GLY A 123 6.87 -7.18 -1.87
CA GLY A 123 6.04 -8.29 -2.33
C GLY A 123 6.58 -9.65 -1.88
N GLU A 124 5.79 -10.69 -2.06
CA GLU A 124 6.17 -12.06 -1.68
C GLU A 124 7.48 -12.53 -2.30
N LEU A 125 7.77 -12.17 -3.56
CA LEU A 125 8.97 -12.62 -4.29
C LEU A 125 9.77 -11.46 -4.89
N GLU A 126 9.45 -10.23 -4.51
CA GLU A 126 10.18 -9.06 -4.99
C GLU A 126 10.15 -7.92 -3.98
N THR A 127 11.19 -7.10 -3.99
CA THR A 127 11.23 -5.83 -3.26
C THR A 127 11.46 -4.73 -4.28
N THR A 128 10.60 -3.71 -4.26
CA THR A 128 10.68 -2.58 -5.20
C THR A 128 10.71 -1.26 -4.43
N ALA A 129 11.66 -0.39 -4.76
CA ALA A 129 11.66 1.00 -4.29
C ALA A 129 11.06 1.93 -5.33
N LEU A 130 10.18 2.83 -4.87
CA LEU A 130 9.44 3.77 -5.70
C LEU A 130 9.69 5.19 -5.20
N ASP A 131 10.11 6.09 -6.08
CA ASP A 131 10.26 7.50 -5.73
C ASP A 131 8.90 8.19 -5.52
N ALA A 132 8.92 9.49 -5.20
CA ALA A 132 7.70 10.26 -4.96
C ALA A 132 6.79 10.39 -6.19
N ALA A 133 7.31 10.18 -7.41
CA ALA A 133 6.54 10.15 -8.65
C ALA A 133 5.98 8.75 -8.97
N GLY A 134 6.37 7.73 -8.20
CA GLY A 134 5.96 6.34 -8.42
C GLY A 134 6.88 5.59 -9.38
N GLU A 135 8.04 6.16 -9.71
CA GLU A 135 9.02 5.53 -10.60
C GLU A 135 9.95 4.58 -9.83
N VAL A 136 10.31 3.46 -10.46
CA VAL A 136 11.16 2.45 -9.83
C VAL A 136 12.60 2.98 -9.69
N VAL A 137 13.07 3.09 -8.46
CA VAL A 137 14.46 3.46 -8.13
C VAL A 137 15.36 2.24 -8.17
N TRP A 138 14.93 1.15 -7.53
CA TRP A 138 15.61 -0.14 -7.57
C TRP A 138 14.60 -1.28 -7.37
N HIS A 139 15.01 -2.47 -7.79
CA HIS A 139 14.19 -3.67 -7.72
C HIS A 139 15.07 -4.89 -7.44
N VAL A 140 14.58 -5.79 -6.60
CA VAL A 140 15.25 -7.03 -6.23
C VAL A 140 14.26 -8.18 -6.35
N ALA A 141 14.59 -9.18 -7.17
CA ALA A 141 13.87 -10.44 -7.18
C ALA A 141 14.38 -11.35 -6.05
N LEU A 142 13.45 -12.04 -5.39
CA LEU A 142 13.72 -12.92 -4.27
C LEU A 142 13.47 -14.38 -4.68
N THR A 143 14.19 -15.29 -4.03
CA THR A 143 14.12 -16.73 -4.33
C THR A 143 13.28 -17.52 -3.34
N ASP A 144 12.96 -16.94 -2.19
CA ASP A 144 12.08 -17.51 -1.17
C ASP A 144 10.90 -16.55 -0.97
N VAL A 145 9.72 -17.12 -0.71
CA VAL A 145 8.50 -16.35 -0.49
C VAL A 145 8.62 -15.66 0.86
N VAL A 146 8.65 -14.34 0.86
CA VAL A 146 8.66 -13.51 2.06
C VAL A 146 7.32 -13.60 2.76
N ALA A 147 7.34 -14.02 4.01
CA ALA A 147 6.18 -14.08 4.90
C ALA A 147 6.02 -12.81 5.73
N GLU A 148 7.15 -12.21 6.12
CA GLU A 148 7.21 -11.03 6.96
C GLU A 148 8.36 -10.14 6.50
N ALA A 149 8.14 -8.83 6.57
CA ALA A 149 9.17 -7.84 6.36
C ALA A 149 9.11 -6.76 7.44
N SER A 150 10.27 -6.24 7.81
CA SER A 150 10.36 -5.13 8.77
C SER A 150 11.52 -4.19 8.44
N LEU A 151 11.34 -2.91 8.74
CA LEU A 151 12.38 -1.90 8.64
C LEU A 151 12.92 -1.58 10.03
N VAL A 152 14.02 -2.23 10.43
CA VAL A 152 14.58 -2.14 11.79
C VAL A 152 16.04 -1.70 11.73
N GLY A 153 16.40 -0.68 12.51
CA GLY A 153 17.79 -0.22 12.61
C GLY A 153 18.39 0.27 11.29
N GLY A 154 17.56 0.74 10.34
CA GLY A 154 18.00 1.16 9.01
C GLY A 154 18.26 0.00 8.05
N ARG A 155 17.76 -1.19 8.36
CA ARG A 155 17.86 -2.39 7.53
C ARG A 155 16.48 -2.93 7.21
N LEU A 156 16.29 -3.37 5.98
CA LEU A 156 15.11 -4.12 5.58
C LEU A 156 15.37 -5.60 5.86
N VAL A 157 14.67 -6.15 6.85
CA VAL A 157 14.78 -7.56 7.24
C VAL A 157 13.60 -8.30 6.64
N LEU A 158 13.90 -9.34 5.87
CA LEU A 158 12.94 -10.19 5.18
C LEU A 158 13.03 -11.61 5.72
N THR A 159 11.90 -12.13 6.21
CA THR A 159 11.77 -13.50 6.72
C THR A 159 10.99 -14.32 5.70
N GLY A 160 11.64 -15.32 5.12
CA GLY A 160 11.03 -16.23 4.17
C GLY A 160 10.23 -17.35 4.84
N LEU A 161 9.21 -17.87 4.16
CA LEU A 161 8.42 -19.03 4.60
C LEU A 161 9.30 -20.28 4.78
N GLY A 162 10.39 -20.42 4.01
CA GLY A 162 11.38 -21.49 4.15
C GLY A 162 12.32 -21.33 5.37
N GLY A 163 12.12 -20.30 6.20
CA GLY A 163 12.99 -19.96 7.33
C GLY A 163 14.24 -19.18 6.93
N SER A 164 14.34 -18.73 5.67
CA SER A 164 15.43 -17.86 5.24
C SER A 164 15.32 -16.47 5.88
N LEU A 165 16.46 -15.86 6.15
CA LEU A 165 16.55 -14.48 6.62
C LEU A 165 17.46 -13.71 5.66
N LEU A 166 16.91 -12.69 5.01
CA LEU A 166 17.65 -11.80 4.11
C LEU A 166 17.60 -10.39 4.67
N THR A 167 18.74 -9.73 4.74
CA THR A 167 18.81 -8.32 5.13
C THR A 167 19.26 -7.50 3.94
N LEU A 168 18.47 -6.50 3.56
CA LEU A 168 18.78 -5.55 2.51
C LEU A 168 19.04 -4.16 3.09
N ASP A 169 19.91 -3.40 2.45
CA ASP A 169 20.03 -1.97 2.63
C ASP A 169 18.83 -1.32 1.93
N PRO A 170 17.89 -0.71 2.68
CA PRO A 170 16.68 -0.13 2.11
C PRO A 170 16.97 1.05 1.18
N LEU A 171 18.17 1.66 1.23
CA LEU A 171 18.53 2.73 0.31
C LEU A 171 18.86 2.19 -1.10
N THR A 172 19.43 0.99 -1.18
CA THR A 172 20.03 0.49 -2.43
C THR A 172 19.47 -0.84 -2.91
N GLY A 173 18.71 -1.56 -2.08
CA GLY A 173 18.25 -2.92 -2.34
C GLY A 173 19.36 -3.98 -2.29
N ARG A 174 20.59 -3.62 -1.93
CA ARG A 174 21.71 -4.58 -1.86
C ARG A 174 21.72 -5.31 -0.53
N PRO A 175 22.26 -6.53 -0.44
CA PRO A 175 22.45 -7.20 0.85
C PRO A 175 23.20 -6.29 1.84
N ALA A 176 22.61 -6.06 3.01
CA ALA A 176 23.26 -5.33 4.08
C ALA A 176 24.04 -6.34 4.94
N GLY A 177 25.37 -6.28 4.85
CA GLY A 177 26.28 -7.12 5.63
C GLY A 177 26.21 -6.89 7.14
#